data_AF-A0A4V2I5X2-F1
#
_entry.id   AF-A0A4V2I5X2-F1
#
_cell.length_a   1.000
_cell.length_b   1.000
_cell.length_c   1.000
_cell.angle_alpha   90.00
_cell.angle_beta   90.00
_cell.angle_gamma   90.00
#
_symmetry.space_group_name_H-M   'P 1'
#
loop_
_entity.id
_entity.type
_entity.pdbx_description
1 polymer ?
#
loop_
_entity_poly.entity_id
_entity_poly.type
_entity_poly.pdbx_seq_one_letter_code
_entity_poly.pdbx_strand_id
1 'polypeptide(L)'
;MFMSRRITQFAFIGLSFSFVASAAQAESFPAEMEDQLVAVCEAVKSDNRLKLNRAVKATGLNYRDLHQGLVCNGEDMLTFAATHGAEKTGALIARHANTSQAVLTAKR
;
A
#
# COMPACT_ATOMS: atom_id res chain seq x y z
N MET A 1 26.22 -23.08 -64.57
CA MET A 1 25.73 -22.58 -63.27
C MET A 1 24.67 -23.54 -62.76
N PHE A 2 25.03 -24.43 -61.83
CA PHE A 2 24.07 -25.27 -61.10
C PHE A 2 24.45 -25.17 -59.62
N MET A 3 23.68 -24.38 -58.88
CA MET A 3 23.92 -24.07 -57.47
C MET A 3 23.42 -25.26 -56.63
N SER A 4 24.36 -26.08 -56.16
CA SER A 4 24.11 -27.16 -55.20
C SER A 4 23.78 -26.56 -53.84
N ARG A 5 22.52 -26.64 -53.43
CA ARG A 5 22.05 -26.16 -52.12
C ARG A 5 22.35 -27.26 -51.08
N ARG A 6 23.59 -27.32 -50.60
CA ARG A 6 23.95 -28.17 -49.46
C ARG A 6 23.55 -27.47 -48.17
N ILE A 7 22.64 -28.15 -47.49
CA ILE A 7 22.13 -27.91 -46.16
C ILE A 7 23.31 -27.94 -45.19
N THR A 8 23.59 -26.84 -44.52
CA THR A 8 24.50 -26.81 -43.37
C THR A 8 23.72 -26.24 -42.20
N GLN A 9 23.47 -27.12 -41.23
CA GLN A 9 22.69 -26.89 -40.03
C GLN A 9 23.33 -25.78 -39.20
N PHE A 10 22.68 -24.62 -39.12
CA PHE A 10 22.97 -23.66 -38.06
C PHE A 10 22.37 -24.20 -36.77
N ALA A 11 23.24 -24.73 -35.91
CA ALA A 11 22.87 -25.14 -34.56
C ALA A 11 22.35 -23.91 -33.80
N PHE A 12 21.03 -23.81 -33.66
CA PHE A 12 20.39 -22.89 -32.73
C PHE A 12 20.69 -23.36 -31.32
N ILE A 13 21.72 -22.78 -30.68
CA ILE A 13 21.94 -22.91 -29.24
C ILE A 13 20.87 -22.05 -28.57
N GLY A 14 19.71 -22.67 -28.32
CA GLY A 14 18.63 -22.08 -27.54
C GLY A 14 19.07 -21.94 -26.09
N LEU A 15 19.50 -20.74 -25.69
CA LEU A 15 19.73 -20.41 -24.29
C LEU A 15 18.37 -20.26 -23.60
N SER A 16 17.84 -21.35 -23.09
CA SER A 16 16.62 -21.38 -22.28
C SER A 16 16.88 -20.67 -20.95
N PHE A 17 16.53 -19.40 -20.88
CA PHE A 17 16.53 -18.62 -19.65
C PHE A 17 15.36 -19.09 -18.77
N SER A 18 15.62 -20.02 -17.86
CA SER A 18 14.63 -20.46 -16.88
C SER A 18 14.34 -19.31 -15.91
N PHE A 19 13.18 -18.68 -16.06
CA PHE A 19 12.68 -17.68 -15.12
C PHE A 19 12.24 -18.40 -13.83
N VAL A 20 13.06 -18.33 -12.78
CA VAL A 20 12.64 -18.75 -11.44
C VAL A 20 11.74 -17.66 -10.89
N ALA A 21 10.43 -17.93 -10.87
CA ALA A 21 9.48 -17.12 -10.12
C ALA A 21 9.70 -17.38 -8.62
N SER A 22 10.37 -16.46 -7.93
CA SER A 22 10.41 -16.46 -6.48
C SER A 22 9.01 -16.09 -5.98
N ALA A 23 8.32 -17.01 -5.31
CA ALA A 23 7.07 -16.70 -4.62
C ALA A 23 7.42 -15.81 -3.42
N ALA A 24 6.99 -14.54 -3.45
CA ALA A 24 7.04 -13.68 -2.28
C ALA A 24 6.08 -14.26 -1.23
N GLN A 25 6.64 -14.92 -0.22
CA GLN A 25 5.88 -15.38 0.94
C GLN A 25 5.55 -14.15 1.78
N ALA A 26 4.29 -13.71 1.77
CA ALA A 26 3.82 -12.73 2.73
C ALA A 26 3.70 -13.43 4.09
N GLU A 27 4.57 -13.11 5.03
CA GLU A 27 4.40 -13.53 6.41
C GLU A 27 3.07 -12.95 6.93
N SER A 28 2.20 -13.80 7.47
CA SER A 28 0.96 -13.36 8.10
C SER A 28 1.30 -12.49 9.32
N PHE A 29 0.76 -11.29 9.38
CA PHE A 29 0.90 -10.43 10.56
C PHE A 29 0.24 -11.11 11.78
N PRO A 30 0.69 -10.79 13.00
CA PRO A 30 0.05 -11.28 14.22
C PRO A 30 -1.40 -10.80 14.29
N ALA A 31 -2.33 -11.65 14.72
CA ALA A 31 -3.76 -11.31 14.79
C ALA A 31 -4.02 -10.08 15.67
N GLU A 32 -3.22 -9.87 16.73
CA GLU A 32 -3.33 -8.68 17.57
C GLU A 32 -3.04 -7.38 16.83
N MET A 33 -2.20 -7.44 15.79
CA MET A 33 -1.87 -6.28 14.97
C MET A 33 -3.03 -5.92 14.05
N GLU A 34 -3.72 -6.92 13.50
CA GLU A 34 -4.90 -6.70 12.65
C GLU A 34 -5.99 -5.94 13.40
N ASP A 35 -6.34 -6.37 14.62
CA ASP A 35 -7.35 -5.71 15.46
C ASP A 35 -6.98 -4.24 15.77
N GLN A 36 -5.70 -3.98 16.03
CA GLN A 36 -5.22 -2.62 16.30
C GLN A 36 -5.31 -1.73 15.05
N LEU A 37 -5.00 -2.26 13.86
CA LEU A 37 -5.11 -1.53 12.61
C LEU A 37 -6.57 -1.25 12.23
N VAL A 38 -7.47 -2.21 12.47
CA VAL A 38 -8.93 -1.99 12.35
C VAL A 38 -9.39 -0.87 13.29
N ALA A 39 -8.93 -0.88 14.55
CA ALA A 39 -9.24 0.17 15.52
C ALA A 39 -8.71 1.56 15.08
N VAL A 40 -7.58 1.62 14.35
CA VAL A 40 -7.12 2.86 13.71
C VAL A 40 -8.13 3.35 12.69
N CYS A 41 -8.59 2.50 11.76
CA CYS A 41 -9.59 2.88 10.76
C CYS A 41 -10.91 3.36 11.40
N GLU A 42 -11.40 2.67 12.42
CA GLU A 42 -12.58 3.12 13.17
C GLU A 42 -12.37 4.48 13.83
N ALA A 43 -11.19 4.70 14.40
CA ALA A 43 -10.84 5.96 15.02
C ALA A 43 -10.70 7.09 13.98
N VAL A 44 -10.20 6.82 12.78
CA VAL A 44 -10.20 7.77 11.66
C VAL A 44 -11.64 8.21 11.34
N LYS A 45 -12.55 7.25 11.13
CA LYS A 45 -13.98 7.52 10.84
C LYS A 45 -14.67 8.32 11.93
N SER A 46 -14.25 8.18 13.19
CA SER A 46 -14.93 8.78 14.34
C SER A 46 -14.78 10.31 14.46
N ASP A 47 -13.95 10.94 13.63
CA ASP A 47 -13.58 12.37 13.71
C ASP A 47 -13.04 12.82 15.09
N ASN A 48 -12.60 11.87 15.92
CA ASN A 48 -12.12 12.13 17.28
C ASN A 48 -10.59 12.01 17.34
N ARG A 49 -9.91 13.16 17.42
CA ARG A 49 -8.45 13.26 17.50
C ARG A 49 -7.83 12.47 18.65
N LEU A 50 -8.48 12.43 19.82
CA LEU A 50 -7.96 11.70 20.97
C LEU A 50 -8.06 10.19 20.76
N LYS A 51 -9.18 9.70 20.22
CA LYS A 51 -9.35 8.29 19.87
C LYS A 51 -8.32 7.86 18.84
N LEU A 52 -8.11 8.65 17.79
CA LEU A 52 -7.12 8.36 16.76
C LEU A 52 -5.70 8.30 17.33
N ASN A 53 -5.29 9.27 18.15
CA ASN A 53 -3.97 9.23 18.79
C ASN A 53 -3.78 7.98 19.67
N ARG A 54 -4.82 7.55 20.40
CA ARG A 54 -4.75 6.35 21.24
C ARG A 54 -4.63 5.09 20.40
N ALA A 55 -5.43 4.96 19.34
CA ALA A 55 -5.37 3.82 18.43
C ALA A 55 -4.01 3.72 17.73
N VAL A 56 -3.49 4.84 17.21
CA VAL A 56 -2.15 4.88 16.58
C VAL A 56 -1.06 4.52 17.58
N LYS A 57 -1.12 4.98 18.82
CA LYS A 57 -0.14 4.59 19.85
C LYS A 57 -0.19 3.10 20.18
N ALA A 58 -1.37 2.49 20.14
CA ALA A 58 -1.54 1.07 20.45
C ALA A 58 -0.86 0.16 19.44
N THR A 59 -0.74 0.58 18.17
CA THR A 59 -0.03 -0.19 17.12
C THR A 59 1.48 -0.16 17.27
N GLY A 60 2.04 0.78 18.05
CA GLY A 60 3.48 1.04 18.08
C GLY A 60 4.04 1.72 16.81
N LEU A 61 3.18 2.04 15.83
CA LEU A 61 3.56 2.70 14.58
C LEU A 61 3.35 4.21 14.66
N ASN A 62 3.99 4.93 13.75
CA ASN A 62 3.77 6.37 13.61
C ASN A 62 2.75 6.68 12.50
N TYR A 63 2.25 7.92 12.45
CA TYR A 63 1.28 8.36 11.44
C TYR A 63 1.78 8.26 10.00
N ARG A 64 3.08 8.39 9.75
CA ARG A 64 3.66 8.30 8.40
C ARG A 64 3.60 6.86 7.90
N ASP A 65 4.00 5.90 8.73
CA ASP A 65 4.01 4.49 8.37
C ASP A 65 2.59 4.01 8.10
N LEU A 66 1.65 4.36 8.99
CA LEU A 66 0.24 4.05 8.81
C LEU A 66 -0.34 4.73 7.56
N HIS A 67 -0.06 6.01 7.30
CA HIS A 67 -0.57 6.68 6.11
C HIS A 67 -0.05 6.06 4.80
N GLN A 68 1.17 5.51 4.80
CA GLN A 68 1.77 4.89 3.62
C GLN A 68 1.30 3.46 3.38
N GLY A 69 0.96 2.72 4.44
CA GLY A 69 0.69 1.28 4.33
C GLY A 69 -0.73 0.84 4.71
N LEU A 70 -1.45 1.59 5.53
CA LEU A 70 -2.78 1.19 6.02
C LEU A 70 -3.88 1.56 5.02
N VAL A 71 -4.68 0.55 4.67
CA VAL A 71 -5.86 0.69 3.82
C VAL A 71 -7.10 0.39 4.66
N CYS A 72 -8.02 1.34 4.72
CA CYS A 72 -9.30 1.25 5.40
C CYS A 72 -10.41 1.02 4.37
N ASN A 73 -11.02 -0.18 4.34
CA ASN A 73 -12.08 -0.53 3.39
C ASN A 73 -11.75 -0.24 1.91
N GLY A 74 -10.48 -0.42 1.52
CA GLY A 74 -10.01 -0.16 0.16
C GLY A 74 -9.54 1.27 -0.11
N GLU A 75 -9.62 2.17 0.88
CA GLU A 75 -9.20 3.57 0.77
C GLU A 75 -7.97 3.84 1.66
N ASP A 76 -7.07 4.72 1.24
CA ASP A 76 -6.02 5.21 2.14
C ASP A 76 -6.62 6.04 3.28
N MET A 77 -5.89 6.19 4.38
CA MET A 77 -6.40 6.85 5.59
C MET A 77 -6.96 8.27 5.36
N LEU A 78 -6.40 9.04 4.43
CA LEU A 78 -6.83 10.40 4.17
C LEU A 78 -8.09 10.44 3.30
N THR A 79 -8.13 9.62 2.24
CA THR A 79 -9.34 9.44 1.44
C THR A 79 -10.48 8.93 2.31
N PHE A 80 -10.22 7.92 3.16
CA PHE A 80 -11.20 7.36 4.08
C PHE A 80 -11.74 8.39 5.09
N ALA A 81 -10.87 9.25 5.61
CA ALA A 81 -11.30 10.36 6.46
C ALA A 81 -12.25 11.31 5.70
N ALA A 82 -11.88 11.69 4.47
CA ALA A 82 -12.66 12.61 3.65
C ALA A 82 -14.03 12.04 3.25
N THR A 83 -14.08 10.78 2.81
CA THR A 83 -15.33 10.09 2.40
C THR A 83 -16.31 9.90 3.57
N HIS A 84 -15.82 9.92 4.80
CA HIS A 84 -16.61 9.79 6.02
C HIS A 84 -16.83 11.12 6.78
N GLY A 85 -16.42 12.26 6.23
CA GLY A 85 -16.59 13.57 6.86
C GLY A 85 -15.76 13.79 8.12
N ALA A 86 -14.65 13.07 8.27
CA ALA A 86 -13.78 13.07 9.44
C ALA A 86 -12.66 14.11 9.30
N GLU A 87 -13.04 15.39 9.27
CA GLU A 87 -12.15 16.52 9.01
C GLU A 87 -11.03 16.69 10.05
N LYS A 88 -11.33 16.51 11.34
CA LYS A 88 -10.35 16.69 12.43
C LYS A 88 -9.32 15.59 12.44
N THR A 89 -9.71 14.35 12.16
CA THR A 89 -8.79 13.22 12.05
C THR A 89 -7.99 13.29 10.76
N GLY A 90 -8.62 13.65 9.63
CA GLY A 90 -7.93 13.93 8.37
C GLY A 90 -6.85 15.00 8.51
N ALA A 91 -7.19 16.15 9.11
CA ALA A 91 -6.23 17.24 9.36
C ALA A 91 -5.14 16.89 10.39
N LEU A 92 -5.37 15.89 11.25
CA LEU A 92 -4.35 15.36 12.15
C LEU A 92 -3.38 14.45 11.40
N ILE A 93 -3.91 13.52 10.59
CA ILE A 93 -3.11 12.62 9.75
C ILE A 93 -2.22 13.43 8.81
N ALA A 94 -2.79 14.38 8.07
CA ALA A 94 -2.06 15.21 7.11
C ALA A 94 -0.85 15.91 7.75
N ARG A 95 -1.08 16.51 8.93
CA ARG A 95 -0.05 17.22 9.72
C ARG A 95 1.10 16.30 10.13
N HIS A 96 0.82 15.09 10.61
CA HIS A 96 1.84 14.19 11.14
C HIS A 96 2.53 13.33 10.06
N ALA A 97 1.85 13.07 8.95
CA ALA A 97 2.45 12.39 7.81
C ALA A 97 3.31 13.34 6.94
N ASN A 98 3.41 14.64 7.27
CA ASN A 98 4.00 15.68 6.42
C ASN A 98 3.45 15.65 4.99
N THR A 99 2.15 15.38 4.85
CA THR A 99 1.47 15.38 3.56
C THR A 99 0.49 16.56 3.53
N SER A 100 0.49 17.29 2.44
CA SER A 100 -0.42 18.41 2.26
C SER A 100 -1.80 17.87 1.92
N GLN A 101 -2.81 18.20 2.76
CA GLN A 101 -4.23 17.92 2.49
C GLN A 101 -4.71 18.47 1.13
N ALA A 102 -3.94 19.41 0.56
CA ALA A 102 -4.11 19.94 -0.79
C ALA A 102 -4.13 18.86 -1.89
N VAL A 103 -3.47 17.70 -1.70
CA VAL A 103 -3.49 16.59 -2.68
C VAL A 103 -4.89 15.98 -2.82
N LEU A 104 -5.73 16.04 -1.79
CA LEU A 104 -7.12 15.55 -1.84
C LEU A 104 -8.10 16.59 -2.38
N THR A 105 -7.70 17.86 -2.49
CA THR A 105 -8.54 18.94 -3.05
C THR A 105 -8.38 19.10 -4.56
N ALA A 106 -7.47 18.37 -5.19
CA ALA A 106 -7.21 18.41 -6.62
C ALA A 106 -7.92 17.29 -7.38
N LYS A 107 -9.26 17.28 -7.36
CA LYS A 107 -10.11 16.81 -8.47
C LYS A 107 -11.58 17.09 -8.17
N ARG A 108 -12.06 18.26 -8.59
CA ARG A 108 -13.42 18.40 -9.14
C ARG A 108 -13.28 18.70 -10.63
#